data_AF-A0A4Y3WAK8-F1
#
_entry.id   AF-A0A4Y3WAK8-F1
#
_cell.length_a   1.000
_cell.length_b   1.000
_cell.length_c   1.000
_cell.angle_alpha   90.00
_cell.angle_beta   90.00
_cell.angle_gamma   90.00
#
_symmetry.space_group_name_H-M   'P 1'
#
loop_
_entity.id
_entity.type
_entity.pdbx_description
1 polymer ?
#
loop_
_entity_poly.entity_id
_entity_poly.type
_entity_poly.pdbx_seq_one_letter_code
_entity_poly.pdbx_strand_id
1 'polypeptide(L)'
;MAALLTFNHTVTERFLRYAAIDTQSDPASSSYPSTEKQKDLGRLLVSELQELGIADAHLDPHGYVYATLPANSSKQVPVICFCSHMDTSPDCSGANVKPQIIRNYRGGDIPLRGDPSQTIRAADHPALADQVGNDVITSDGTTLLGADNKAGVAEIMDAVQVLLANPKIRHGTIRILFTPDEEIGRGVDKVDLKKLGADFAYTIDGETAGHIEDETFSADAALITIKGVSAHPGFAKGKMEHAIKIASRIVERLPKNTCSPETTDGREGFLHPTDISGTLESAALSLIVRDFTETGLIEKEALLNDIIRDVMTDFPHSTCGLEIRPQYRNMKEVVDRHPEVIDHAMEAIRRAGLTPVKGSIRGGTDGSRLSFMGLPCPNIFAGEHAFHSRTEWVSVQDMEAAVRTIVHLAAIWEERA
;
A
#
# COMPACT_ATOMS: atom_id res chain seq x y z
N MET A 1 -0.05 16.19 31.46
CA MET A 1 0.62 15.13 30.67
C MET A 1 0.23 13.80 31.27
N ALA A 2 -0.53 12.98 30.54
CA ALA A 2 -0.63 11.57 30.90
C ALA A 2 0.79 10.99 30.91
N ALA A 3 1.14 10.16 31.88
CA ALA A 3 2.41 9.46 31.86
C ALA A 3 2.49 8.65 30.57
N LEU A 4 3.51 8.88 29.74
CA LEU A 4 3.78 8.03 28.58
C LEU A 4 3.89 6.59 29.10
N LEU A 5 2.99 5.72 28.65
CA LEU A 5 3.10 4.30 28.94
C LEU A 5 4.41 3.83 28.31
N THR A 6 5.39 3.50 29.15
CA THR A 6 6.63 2.87 28.71
C THR A 6 6.38 1.39 28.53
N PHE A 7 6.46 0.92 27.29
CA PHE A 7 6.35 -0.48 26.94
C PHE A 7 7.75 -1.08 26.71
N ASN A 8 7.91 -2.36 26.98
CA ASN A 8 9.04 -3.10 26.45
C ASN A 8 8.67 -3.51 25.03
N HIS A 9 9.33 -2.92 24.04
CA HIS A 9 9.07 -3.18 22.63
C HIS A 9 9.87 -4.39 22.14
N THR A 10 9.24 -5.19 21.29
CA THR A 10 9.87 -6.29 20.52
C THR A 10 9.79 -6.08 19.01
N VAL A 11 9.25 -4.93 18.58
CA VAL A 11 8.99 -4.60 17.18
C VAL A 11 10.25 -4.69 16.32
N THR A 12 11.40 -4.24 16.83
CA THR A 12 12.67 -4.28 16.07
C THR A 12 13.13 -5.71 15.81
N GLU A 13 13.16 -6.57 16.83
CA GLU A 13 13.59 -7.96 16.66
C GLU A 13 12.65 -8.74 15.73
N ARG A 14 11.35 -8.45 15.80
CA ARG A 14 10.33 -9.01 14.90
C ARG A 14 10.56 -8.55 13.46
N PHE A 15 10.67 -7.25 13.25
CA PHE A 15 10.86 -6.66 11.94
C PHE A 15 12.09 -7.22 11.24
N LEU A 16 13.25 -7.26 11.90
CA LEU A 16 14.49 -7.81 11.33
C LEU A 16 14.34 -9.27 10.87
N ARG A 17 13.58 -10.08 11.62
CA ARG A 17 13.29 -11.47 11.26
C ARG A 17 12.34 -11.57 10.08
N TYR A 18 11.29 -10.75 10.05
CA TYR A 18 10.28 -10.77 8.99
C TYR A 18 10.88 -10.26 7.67
N ALA A 19 11.65 -9.18 7.71
CA ALA A 19 12.34 -8.60 6.55
C ALA A 19 13.23 -9.62 5.84
N ALA A 20 13.89 -10.52 6.58
CA ALA A 20 14.74 -11.56 6.03
C ALA A 20 13.99 -12.70 5.30
N ILE A 21 12.66 -12.80 5.47
CA ILE A 21 11.83 -13.82 4.80
C ILE A 21 11.39 -13.28 3.45
N ASP A 22 11.71 -14.00 2.37
CA ASP A 22 11.29 -13.63 1.02
C ASP A 22 9.79 -13.86 0.85
N THR A 23 9.05 -12.78 0.62
CA THR A 23 7.60 -12.78 0.42
C THR A 23 7.18 -12.03 -0.84
N GLN A 24 8.11 -11.74 -1.75
CA GLN A 24 7.80 -10.95 -2.95
C GLN A 24 6.66 -11.56 -3.77
N SER A 25 5.71 -10.72 -4.20
CA SER A 25 4.58 -11.09 -5.05
C SER A 25 4.95 -11.21 -6.53
N ASP A 26 4.11 -11.87 -7.33
CA ASP A 26 4.33 -12.08 -8.76
C ASP A 26 3.09 -11.62 -9.57
N PRO A 27 3.17 -10.47 -10.27
CA PRO A 27 2.04 -9.94 -11.04
C PRO A 27 1.67 -10.82 -12.24
N ALA A 28 2.56 -11.71 -12.70
CA ALA A 28 2.28 -12.64 -13.80
C ALA A 28 1.57 -13.92 -13.31
N SER A 29 1.52 -14.17 -12.00
CA SER A 29 0.96 -15.39 -11.44
C SER A 29 -0.57 -15.37 -11.39
N SER A 30 -1.17 -16.48 -11.81
CA SER A 30 -2.62 -16.73 -11.67
C SER A 30 -2.99 -17.45 -10.37
N SER A 31 -2.03 -17.87 -9.54
CA SER A 31 -2.31 -18.48 -8.23
C SER A 31 -2.71 -17.43 -7.19
N TYR A 32 -3.20 -17.89 -6.04
CA TYR A 32 -3.48 -17.04 -4.87
C TYR A 32 -3.01 -17.77 -3.60
N PRO A 33 -1.99 -17.26 -2.87
CA PRO A 33 -1.22 -16.06 -3.20
C PRO A 33 -0.43 -16.23 -4.51
N SER A 34 0.03 -15.14 -5.10
CA SER A 34 0.79 -15.14 -6.35
C SER A 34 2.09 -15.92 -6.22
N THR A 35 2.68 -15.92 -5.03
CA THR A 35 3.85 -16.72 -4.67
C THR A 35 3.62 -17.48 -3.37
N GLU A 36 3.84 -18.80 -3.37
CA GLU A 36 3.62 -19.64 -2.17
C GLU A 36 4.54 -19.28 -1.00
N LYS A 37 5.70 -18.65 -1.27
CA LYS A 37 6.66 -18.18 -0.25
C LYS A 37 6.08 -17.13 0.71
N GLN A 38 5.05 -16.39 0.30
CA GLN A 38 4.34 -15.47 1.22
C GLN A 38 3.76 -16.20 2.45
N LYS A 39 3.33 -17.45 2.27
CA LYS A 39 2.82 -18.27 3.38
C LYS A 39 3.91 -18.65 4.39
N ASP A 40 5.19 -18.52 4.06
CA ASP A 40 6.28 -18.81 5.00
C ASP A 40 6.29 -17.81 6.15
N LEU A 41 6.13 -16.52 5.86
CA LEU A 41 5.90 -15.50 6.87
C LEU A 41 4.56 -15.74 7.58
N GLY A 42 3.48 -16.01 6.85
CA GLY A 42 2.16 -16.28 7.46
C GLY A 42 2.16 -17.42 8.48
N ARG A 43 2.85 -18.54 8.20
CA ARG A 43 3.00 -19.65 9.15
C ARG A 43 3.78 -19.25 10.40
N LEU A 44 4.83 -18.44 10.24
CA LEU A 44 5.59 -17.91 11.37
C LEU A 44 4.70 -17.02 12.25
N LEU A 45 3.96 -16.09 11.66
CA LEU A 45 3.06 -15.16 12.37
C LEU A 45 1.98 -15.93 13.15
N VAL A 46 1.41 -16.98 12.57
CA VAL A 46 0.47 -17.87 13.27
C VAL A 46 1.12 -18.53 14.48
N SER A 47 2.32 -19.10 14.34
CA SER A 47 3.04 -19.72 15.46
C SER A 47 3.26 -18.70 16.59
N GLU A 48 3.74 -17.50 16.26
CA GLU A 48 4.02 -16.47 17.25
C GLU A 48 2.76 -15.95 17.95
N LEU A 49 1.65 -15.79 17.22
CA LEU A 49 0.36 -15.42 17.81
C LEU A 49 -0.15 -16.52 18.77
N GLN A 50 -0.03 -17.79 18.38
CA GLN A 50 -0.40 -18.92 19.24
C GLN A 50 0.49 -19.00 20.48
N GLU A 51 1.79 -18.74 20.35
CA GLU A 51 2.74 -18.66 21.47
C GLU A 51 2.41 -17.51 22.44
N LEU A 52 1.87 -16.40 21.94
CA LEU A 52 1.33 -15.30 22.75
C LEU A 52 -0.01 -15.65 23.45
N GLY A 53 -0.62 -16.79 23.10
CA GLY A 53 -1.88 -17.26 23.67
C GLY A 53 -3.12 -17.01 22.81
N ILE A 54 -2.95 -16.56 21.56
CA ILE A 54 -4.04 -16.35 20.60
C ILE A 54 -4.35 -17.67 19.88
N ALA A 55 -5.12 -18.53 20.54
CA ALA A 55 -5.33 -19.92 20.10
C ALA A 55 -6.12 -20.06 18.79
N ASP A 56 -6.89 -19.05 18.38
CA ASP A 56 -7.65 -19.08 17.12
C ASP A 56 -6.84 -18.59 15.91
N ALA A 57 -5.59 -18.16 16.11
CA ALA A 57 -4.72 -17.73 15.03
C ALA A 57 -4.50 -18.87 14.02
N HIS A 58 -4.73 -18.60 12.74
CA HIS A 58 -4.54 -19.57 11.68
C HIS A 58 -4.31 -18.92 10.32
N LEU A 59 -3.64 -19.67 9.44
CA LEU A 59 -3.42 -19.34 8.05
C LEU A 59 -4.44 -20.09 7.20
N ASP A 60 -5.17 -19.39 6.35
CA ASP A 60 -6.14 -20.03 5.46
C ASP A 60 -5.50 -20.51 4.12
N PRO A 61 -6.26 -21.23 3.27
CA PRO A 61 -5.73 -21.73 1.99
C PRO A 61 -5.28 -20.63 1.02
N HIS A 62 -5.86 -19.44 1.13
CA HIS A 62 -5.56 -18.27 0.32
C HIS A 62 -4.36 -17.47 0.83
N GLY A 63 -3.81 -17.82 2.00
CA GLY A 63 -2.63 -17.18 2.56
C GLY A 63 -2.94 -16.05 3.54
N TYR A 64 -4.20 -15.86 3.95
CA TYR A 64 -4.54 -14.89 4.99
C TYR A 64 -4.27 -15.44 6.38
N VAL A 65 -3.64 -14.62 7.21
CA VAL A 65 -3.59 -14.89 8.65
C VAL A 65 -4.77 -14.19 9.32
N TYR A 66 -5.58 -14.95 10.04
CA TYR A 66 -6.66 -14.44 10.88
C TYR A 66 -6.38 -14.77 12.34
N ALA A 67 -6.63 -13.81 13.23
CA ALA A 67 -6.56 -14.06 14.68
C ALA A 67 -7.48 -13.10 15.47
N THR A 68 -7.81 -13.49 16.70
CA THR A 68 -8.64 -12.68 17.61
C THR A 68 -7.93 -12.44 18.94
N LEU A 69 -7.69 -11.17 19.27
CA LEU A 69 -7.43 -10.80 20.66
C LEU A 69 -8.78 -10.57 21.37
N PRO A 70 -9.19 -11.43 22.32
CA PRO A 70 -10.50 -11.33 22.96
C PRO A 70 -10.62 -10.04 23.77
N ALA A 71 -11.83 -9.48 23.84
CA ALA A 71 -12.11 -8.35 24.71
C ALA A 71 -11.74 -8.65 26.17
N ASN A 72 -11.19 -7.64 26.86
CA ASN A 72 -10.94 -7.70 28.31
C ASN A 72 -11.81 -6.70 29.09
N SER A 73 -12.79 -6.08 28.42
CA SER A 73 -13.78 -5.18 29.01
C SER A 73 -15.16 -5.84 29.10
N SER A 74 -15.99 -5.37 30.04
CA SER A 74 -17.39 -5.75 30.16
C SER A 74 -18.33 -4.88 29.31
N LYS A 75 -17.81 -3.83 28.66
CA LYS A 75 -18.59 -2.96 27.78
C LYS A 75 -18.85 -3.62 26.43
N GLN A 76 -19.89 -3.14 25.73
CA GLN A 76 -20.13 -3.50 24.34
C GLN A 76 -19.33 -2.56 23.43
N VAL A 77 -18.09 -2.93 23.14
CA VAL A 77 -17.18 -2.16 22.27
C VAL A 77 -17.32 -2.67 20.83
N PRO A 78 -17.35 -1.78 19.82
CA PRO A 78 -17.23 -2.19 18.42
C PRO A 78 -15.97 -3.04 18.18
N VAL A 79 -16.10 -4.04 17.32
CA VAL A 79 -14.98 -4.92 16.96
C VAL A 79 -14.12 -4.18 15.93
N ILE A 80 -12.85 -3.95 16.26
CA ILE A 80 -11.92 -3.31 15.34
C ILE A 80 -10.92 -4.31 14.78
N CYS A 81 -10.42 -4.05 13.57
CA CYS A 81 -9.40 -4.85 12.92
C CYS A 81 -8.13 -4.02 12.67
N PHE A 82 -6.97 -4.61 12.93
CA PHE A 82 -5.70 -4.10 12.41
C PHE A 82 -5.23 -4.99 11.26
N CYS A 83 -4.84 -4.37 10.16
CA CYS A 83 -4.48 -5.04 8.92
C CYS A 83 -3.11 -4.58 8.42
N SER A 84 -2.30 -5.50 7.94
CA SER A 84 -1.04 -5.24 7.25
C SER A 84 -0.81 -6.32 6.20
N HIS A 85 -0.09 -6.02 5.13
CA HIS A 85 0.23 -7.02 4.12
C HIS A 85 1.58 -7.68 4.37
N MET A 86 1.74 -8.89 3.85
CA MET A 86 2.94 -9.73 4.09
C MET A 86 3.90 -9.74 2.92
N ASP A 87 3.42 -9.42 1.72
CA ASP A 87 4.26 -9.42 0.53
C ASP A 87 5.19 -8.20 0.47
N THR A 88 6.00 -8.16 -0.57
CA THR A 88 6.89 -7.04 -0.86
C THR A 88 6.86 -6.83 -2.37
N SER A 89 7.02 -5.58 -2.79
CA SER A 89 6.90 -5.19 -4.19
C SER A 89 7.76 -6.03 -5.17
N PRO A 90 7.23 -6.35 -6.36
CA PRO A 90 8.00 -6.99 -7.43
C PRO A 90 9.07 -6.06 -8.05
N ASP A 91 9.03 -4.75 -7.80
CA ASP A 91 9.91 -3.75 -8.45
C ASP A 91 11.37 -3.83 -8.00
N CYS A 92 11.61 -4.34 -6.79
CA CYS A 92 12.94 -4.59 -6.27
C CYS A 92 12.97 -5.92 -5.53
N SER A 93 14.04 -6.71 -5.67
CA SER A 93 14.11 -8.04 -5.05
C SER A 93 14.01 -7.95 -3.53
N GLY A 94 13.05 -8.66 -2.94
CA GLY A 94 12.95 -8.92 -1.49
C GLY A 94 13.61 -10.23 -1.04
N ALA A 95 14.45 -10.84 -1.88
CA ALA A 95 15.09 -12.12 -1.57
C ALA A 95 16.47 -11.94 -0.89
N ASN A 96 16.69 -12.63 0.23
CA ASN A 96 17.95 -12.56 1.00
C ASN A 96 18.27 -11.16 1.54
N VAL A 97 17.25 -10.42 1.98
CA VAL A 97 17.42 -9.09 2.61
C VAL A 97 18.37 -9.19 3.80
N LYS A 98 19.30 -8.24 3.90
CA LYS A 98 20.23 -8.11 5.02
C LYS A 98 20.00 -6.78 5.73
N PRO A 99 19.03 -6.71 6.66
CA PRO A 99 18.73 -5.47 7.34
C PRO A 99 19.90 -5.02 8.23
N GLN A 100 20.14 -3.71 8.26
CA GLN A 100 21.24 -3.07 8.99
C GLN A 100 20.70 -1.96 9.87
N ILE A 101 21.14 -1.93 11.13
CA ILE A 101 20.78 -0.83 12.05
C ILE A 101 21.90 0.21 12.05
N ILE A 102 21.59 1.42 11.60
CA ILE A 102 22.38 2.62 11.84
C ILE A 102 21.93 3.25 13.15
N ARG A 103 22.71 3.01 14.21
CA ARG A 103 22.39 3.55 15.54
C ARG A 103 22.68 5.03 15.63
N ASN A 104 21.79 5.77 16.29
CA ASN A 104 21.94 7.20 16.59
C ASN A 104 22.34 7.98 15.33
N TYR A 105 21.50 7.89 14.32
CA TYR A 105 21.69 8.54 13.03
C TYR A 105 21.99 10.03 13.23
N ARG A 106 23.08 10.50 12.63
CA ARG A 106 23.63 11.84 12.88
C ARG A 106 23.22 12.88 11.83
N GLY A 107 22.30 12.54 10.94
CA GLY A 107 21.98 13.31 9.75
C GLY A 107 22.95 13.02 8.59
N GLY A 108 22.57 13.48 7.40
CA GLY A 108 23.34 13.31 6.16
C GLY A 108 23.13 11.97 5.45
N ASP A 109 23.86 11.75 4.36
CA ASP A 109 23.65 10.58 3.51
C ASP A 109 24.01 9.26 4.20
N ILE A 110 23.26 8.20 3.90
CA ILE A 110 23.50 6.84 4.42
C ILE A 110 24.02 5.95 3.27
N PRO A 111 25.33 5.66 3.21
CA PRO A 111 25.87 4.74 2.21
C PRO A 111 25.53 3.29 2.54
N LEU A 112 25.07 2.54 1.54
CA LEU A 112 24.64 1.14 1.71
C LEU A 112 25.81 0.19 1.43
N ARG A 113 26.11 -0.71 2.39
CA ARG A 113 27.39 -1.45 2.42
C ARG A 113 27.50 -2.59 1.40
N GLY A 114 26.37 -3.18 1.01
CA GLY A 114 26.28 -4.28 0.06
C GLY A 114 26.38 -3.83 -1.41
N ASP A 115 25.99 -2.58 -1.71
CA ASP A 115 26.20 -1.95 -3.01
C ASP A 115 26.65 -0.48 -2.82
N PRO A 116 27.97 -0.20 -2.97
CA PRO A 116 28.52 1.16 -2.81
C PRO A 116 28.00 2.19 -3.82
N SER A 117 27.29 1.76 -4.89
CA SER A 117 26.61 2.69 -5.80
C SER A 117 25.29 3.22 -5.23
N GLN A 118 24.76 2.58 -4.20
CA GLN A 118 23.52 2.96 -3.54
C GLN A 118 23.80 3.80 -2.30
N THR A 119 23.05 4.89 -2.16
CA THR A 119 23.14 5.80 -1.02
C THR A 119 21.76 6.38 -0.80
N ILE A 120 21.26 6.29 0.42
CA ILE A 120 20.06 7.02 0.83
C ILE A 120 20.48 8.47 1.03
N ARG A 121 20.17 9.32 0.04
CA ARG A 121 20.57 10.73 0.06
C ARG A 121 19.58 11.54 0.88
N ALA A 122 20.06 12.31 1.84
CA ALA A 122 19.19 13.13 2.69
C ALA A 122 18.40 14.19 1.89
N ALA A 123 18.95 14.62 0.75
CA ALA A 123 18.27 15.56 -0.15
C ALA A 123 17.06 14.95 -0.87
N ASP A 124 17.10 13.64 -1.15
CA ASP A 124 16.03 12.92 -1.85
C ASP A 124 14.98 12.39 -0.85
N HIS A 125 15.34 12.30 0.44
CA HIS A 125 14.49 11.81 1.52
C HIS A 125 14.41 12.81 2.69
N PRO A 126 13.61 13.89 2.57
CA PRO A 126 13.52 14.93 3.59
C PRO A 126 13.14 14.43 4.99
N ALA A 127 12.36 13.34 5.07
CA ALA A 127 11.94 12.72 6.33
C ALA A 127 13.12 12.21 7.19
N LEU A 128 14.31 11.96 6.61
CA LEU A 128 15.51 11.62 7.38
C LEU A 128 15.90 12.73 8.36
N ALA A 129 15.56 14.00 8.09
CA ALA A 129 15.85 15.10 8.99
C ALA A 129 15.21 14.91 10.37
N ASP A 130 14.03 14.29 10.42
CA ASP A 130 13.30 14.02 11.67
C ASP A 130 13.87 12.82 12.44
N GLN A 131 14.79 12.07 11.83
CA GLN A 131 15.39 10.86 12.40
C GLN A 131 16.75 11.10 13.06
N VAL A 132 17.21 12.35 13.18
CA VAL A 132 18.47 12.66 13.85
C VAL A 132 18.39 12.28 15.33
N GLY A 133 19.23 11.35 15.76
CA GLY A 133 19.25 10.77 17.10
C GLY A 133 18.55 9.41 17.21
N ASN A 134 17.73 9.05 16.23
CA ASN A 134 17.02 7.77 16.16
C ASN A 134 17.90 6.66 15.56
N ASP A 135 17.45 5.41 15.70
CA ASP A 135 18.06 4.25 15.07
C ASP A 135 17.31 3.97 13.76
N VAL A 136 18.02 3.99 12.64
CA VAL A 136 17.45 3.77 11.30
C VAL A 136 17.82 2.37 10.81
N ILE A 137 16.84 1.65 10.26
CA ILE A 137 17.03 0.34 9.65
C ILE A 137 17.00 0.50 8.13
N THR A 138 17.98 -0.07 7.44
CA THR A 138 18.08 -0.07 5.98
C THR A 138 18.35 -1.48 5.48
N SER A 139 18.20 -1.73 4.17
CA SER A 139 18.80 -2.91 3.55
C SER A 139 20.34 -2.75 3.43
N ASP A 140 21.02 -3.73 2.83
CA ASP A 140 22.43 -3.56 2.44
C ASP A 140 22.62 -2.87 1.09
N GLY A 141 21.53 -2.47 0.42
CA GLY A 141 21.54 -1.85 -0.91
C GLY A 141 21.50 -2.85 -2.07
N THR A 142 21.52 -4.16 -1.82
CA THR A 142 21.36 -5.16 -2.90
C THR A 142 19.90 -5.54 -3.16
N THR A 143 19.03 -5.27 -2.19
CA THR A 143 17.60 -5.60 -2.15
C THR A 143 16.78 -4.40 -1.69
N LEU A 144 15.45 -4.48 -1.78
CA LEU A 144 14.58 -3.69 -0.89
C LEU A 144 14.76 -4.12 0.58
N LEU A 145 14.18 -3.39 1.51
CA LEU A 145 14.17 -3.74 2.94
C LEU A 145 12.94 -4.57 3.31
N GLY A 146 11.78 -4.25 2.72
CA GLY A 146 10.48 -4.80 3.08
C GLY A 146 9.94 -4.17 4.36
N ALA A 147 10.23 -2.88 4.58
CA ALA A 147 9.53 -2.09 5.58
C ALA A 147 8.05 -2.04 5.21
N ASP A 148 7.77 -1.71 3.95
CA ASP A 148 6.48 -1.90 3.28
C ASP A 148 6.23 -3.41 3.01
N ASN A 149 5.36 -4.10 3.76
CA ASN A 149 4.66 -3.65 4.98
C ASN A 149 4.95 -4.51 6.21
N LYS A 150 6.14 -5.10 6.29
CA LYS A 150 6.55 -5.92 7.44
C LYS A 150 6.80 -5.08 8.69
N ALA A 151 6.98 -3.77 8.57
CA ALA A 151 6.95 -2.84 9.70
C ALA A 151 5.58 -2.87 10.37
N GLY A 152 4.50 -2.62 9.62
CA GLY A 152 3.13 -2.72 10.11
C GLY A 152 2.77 -4.10 10.70
N VAL A 153 3.20 -5.18 10.06
CA VAL A 153 3.08 -6.54 10.62
C VAL A 153 3.76 -6.65 11.98
N ALA A 154 5.00 -6.18 12.11
CA ALA A 154 5.74 -6.21 13.38
C ALA A 154 5.10 -5.35 14.46
N GLU A 155 4.56 -4.18 14.09
CA GLU A 155 3.90 -3.26 14.99
C GLU A 155 2.60 -3.83 15.55
N ILE A 156 1.78 -4.46 14.70
CA ILE A 156 0.56 -5.15 15.13
C ILE A 156 0.93 -6.30 16.10
N MET A 157 1.95 -7.10 15.76
CA MET A 157 2.40 -8.20 16.60
C MET A 157 2.92 -7.72 17.97
N ASP A 158 3.68 -6.61 18.01
CA ASP A 158 4.17 -6.03 19.25
C ASP A 158 3.03 -5.40 20.08
N ALA A 159 2.08 -4.72 19.44
CA ALA A 159 0.91 -4.15 20.10
C ALA A 159 0.03 -5.23 20.77
N VAL A 160 -0.14 -6.37 20.12
CA VAL A 160 -0.84 -7.53 20.71
C VAL A 160 -0.12 -8.03 21.96
N GLN A 161 1.21 -8.17 21.89
CA GLN A 161 2.02 -8.54 23.05
C GLN A 161 1.86 -7.52 24.19
N VAL A 162 1.91 -6.22 23.89
CA VAL A 162 1.74 -5.14 24.86
C VAL A 162 0.38 -5.20 25.55
N LEU A 163 -0.70 -5.37 24.79
CA LEU A 163 -2.07 -5.46 25.33
C LEU A 163 -2.24 -6.68 26.24
N LEU A 164 -1.72 -7.85 25.83
CA LEU A 164 -1.75 -9.08 26.63
C LEU A 164 -0.94 -8.95 27.92
N ALA A 165 0.24 -8.33 27.87
CA ALA A 165 1.10 -8.12 29.03
C ALA A 165 0.53 -7.07 30.01
N ASN A 166 -0.42 -6.23 29.57
CA ASN A 166 -0.95 -5.11 30.34
C ASN A 166 -2.49 -5.14 30.42
N PRO A 167 -3.09 -6.09 31.18
CA PRO A 167 -4.56 -6.26 31.27
C PRO A 167 -5.31 -5.08 31.91
N LYS A 168 -4.59 -4.06 32.39
CA LYS A 168 -5.18 -2.79 32.85
C LYS A 168 -5.56 -1.87 31.69
N ILE A 169 -4.96 -2.04 30.51
CA ILE A 169 -5.37 -1.36 29.28
C ILE A 169 -6.61 -2.09 28.79
N ARG A 170 -7.77 -1.46 28.95
CA ARG A 170 -9.04 -2.05 28.56
C ARG A 170 -9.24 -1.91 27.06
N HIS A 171 -9.73 -2.96 26.41
CA HIS A 171 -10.04 -2.96 24.98
C HIS A 171 -11.23 -3.88 24.67
N GLY A 172 -11.88 -3.60 23.54
CA GLY A 172 -12.86 -4.48 22.92
C GLY A 172 -12.21 -5.71 22.27
N THR A 173 -13.00 -6.46 21.50
CA THR A 173 -12.44 -7.53 20.66
C THR A 173 -11.65 -6.90 19.52
N ILE A 174 -10.42 -7.37 19.31
CA ILE A 174 -9.56 -6.90 18.22
C ILE A 174 -9.31 -8.06 17.28
N ARG A 175 -9.51 -7.80 15.99
CA ARG A 175 -9.21 -8.71 14.89
C ARG A 175 -7.87 -8.36 14.28
N ILE A 176 -7.14 -9.38 13.90
CA ILE A 176 -5.86 -9.24 13.20
C ILE A 176 -6.02 -9.91 11.85
N LEU A 177 -5.63 -9.19 10.80
CA LEU A 177 -5.61 -9.67 9.43
C LEU A 177 -4.23 -9.40 8.84
N PHE A 178 -3.55 -10.44 8.36
CA PHE A 178 -2.39 -10.25 7.49
C PHE A 178 -2.72 -10.75 6.09
N THR A 179 -2.61 -9.88 5.10
CA THR A 179 -3.02 -10.14 3.70
C THR A 179 -1.83 -10.52 2.82
N PRO A 180 -2.02 -11.37 1.80
CA PRO A 180 -1.06 -11.58 0.72
C PRO A 180 -1.41 -10.77 -0.54
N ASP A 181 -0.45 -10.52 -1.42
CA ASP A 181 -0.63 -9.90 -2.75
C ASP A 181 -1.22 -8.48 -2.75
N GLU A 182 -0.94 -7.66 -1.73
CA GLU A 182 -1.33 -6.25 -1.73
C GLU A 182 -0.67 -5.51 -2.90
N GLU A 183 0.64 -5.74 -3.09
CA GLU A 183 1.51 -5.02 -4.02
C GLU A 183 1.13 -5.21 -5.49
N ILE A 184 0.30 -6.22 -5.78
CA ILE A 184 -0.24 -6.50 -7.10
C ILE A 184 -1.76 -6.26 -7.17
N GLY A 185 -2.32 -5.56 -6.19
CA GLY A 185 -3.70 -5.10 -6.10
C GLY A 185 -4.71 -6.19 -5.73
N ARG A 186 -4.26 -7.33 -5.19
CA ARG A 186 -5.09 -8.52 -4.94
C ARG A 186 -5.23 -8.86 -3.45
N GLY A 187 -4.67 -8.02 -2.58
CA GLY A 187 -4.68 -8.14 -1.11
C GLY A 187 -6.00 -8.64 -0.54
N VAL A 188 -7.10 -8.00 -0.92
CA VAL A 188 -8.42 -8.29 -0.32
C VAL A 188 -9.38 -9.11 -1.19
N ASP A 189 -8.94 -9.66 -2.32
CA ASP A 189 -9.79 -10.38 -3.28
C ASP A 189 -10.54 -11.59 -2.69
N LYS A 190 -9.94 -12.23 -1.70
CA LYS A 190 -10.39 -13.49 -1.10
C LYS A 190 -10.64 -13.38 0.40
N VAL A 191 -10.62 -12.17 0.97
CA VAL A 191 -10.88 -11.95 2.40
C VAL A 191 -12.31 -12.38 2.75
N ASP A 192 -12.43 -13.21 3.78
CA ASP A 192 -13.72 -13.54 4.40
C ASP A 192 -14.10 -12.50 5.45
N LEU A 193 -14.87 -11.48 5.03
CA LEU A 193 -15.36 -10.42 5.93
C LEU A 193 -16.32 -10.94 7.01
N LYS A 194 -17.09 -12.00 6.74
CA LYS A 194 -18.01 -12.56 7.74
C LYS A 194 -17.23 -13.22 8.86
N LYS A 195 -16.16 -13.93 8.51
CA LYS A 195 -15.22 -14.52 9.48
C LYS A 195 -14.42 -13.46 10.21
N LEU A 196 -14.05 -12.37 9.53
CA LEU A 196 -13.36 -11.25 10.16
C LEU A 196 -14.26 -10.60 11.21
N GLY A 197 -15.52 -10.32 10.87
CA GLY A 197 -16.54 -9.88 11.82
C GLY A 197 -16.20 -8.58 12.55
N ALA A 198 -15.42 -7.70 11.90
CA ALA A 198 -15.08 -6.38 12.42
C ALA A 198 -16.08 -5.33 11.92
N ASP A 199 -16.35 -4.34 12.75
CA ASP A 199 -17.17 -3.18 12.43
C ASP A 199 -16.32 -2.12 11.68
N PHE A 200 -15.05 -1.97 12.09
CA PHE A 200 -14.08 -1.04 11.50
C PHE A 200 -12.70 -1.68 11.39
N ALA A 201 -11.86 -1.15 10.50
CA ALA A 201 -10.48 -1.60 10.37
C ALA A 201 -9.50 -0.42 10.25
N TYR A 202 -8.21 -0.70 10.37
CA TYR A 202 -7.12 0.22 10.10
C TYR A 202 -6.01 -0.57 9.42
N THR A 203 -5.58 -0.13 8.24
CA THR A 203 -4.30 -0.60 7.70
C THR A 203 -3.17 0.12 8.44
N ILE A 204 -2.11 -0.61 8.77
CA ILE A 204 -0.88 -0.06 9.35
C ILE A 204 0.17 -0.13 8.24
N ASP A 205 0.09 0.81 7.31
CA ASP A 205 0.69 0.72 5.95
C ASP A 205 0.97 2.12 5.38
N GLY A 206 1.24 3.06 6.28
CA GLY A 206 1.49 4.46 5.93
C GLY A 206 2.95 4.84 6.16
N GLU A 207 3.37 5.91 5.51
CA GLU A 207 4.75 6.38 5.58
C GLU A 207 5.05 7.07 6.94
N THR A 208 5.03 8.41 6.95
CA THR A 208 5.63 9.25 8.00
C THR A 208 4.91 9.12 9.35
N ALA A 209 5.68 9.08 10.44
CA ALA A 209 5.15 9.01 11.79
C ALA A 209 4.11 10.11 12.10
N GLY A 210 2.96 9.69 12.61
CA GLY A 210 1.84 10.56 12.96
C GLY A 210 0.89 10.86 11.81
N HIS A 211 1.13 10.31 10.62
CA HIS A 211 0.21 10.44 9.50
C HIS A 211 -0.96 9.46 9.62
N ILE A 212 -2.11 9.90 9.12
CA ILE A 212 -3.29 9.08 8.88
C ILE A 212 -3.92 9.50 7.56
N GLU A 213 -4.39 8.55 6.79
CA GLU A 213 -4.95 8.80 5.47
C GLU A 213 -6.37 8.26 5.43
N ASP A 214 -7.32 9.12 5.06
CA ASP A 214 -8.74 8.80 4.96
C ASP A 214 -9.26 8.92 3.52
N GLU A 215 -8.34 9.06 2.57
CA GLU A 215 -8.63 9.37 1.18
C GLU A 215 -7.61 8.73 0.24
N THR A 216 -8.09 8.17 -0.86
CA THR A 216 -7.26 7.56 -1.92
C THR A 216 -7.68 8.10 -3.29
N PHE A 217 -6.88 7.84 -4.33
CA PHE A 217 -7.44 7.94 -5.67
C PHE A 217 -8.61 6.97 -5.85
N SER A 218 -9.51 7.33 -6.75
CA SER A 218 -10.30 6.39 -7.52
C SER A 218 -9.53 6.01 -8.79
N ALA A 219 -9.70 4.77 -9.23
CA ALA A 219 -8.87 4.17 -10.26
C ALA A 219 -9.67 3.35 -11.27
N ASP A 220 -9.39 3.59 -12.55
CA ASP A 220 -9.84 2.75 -13.66
C ASP A 220 -8.62 2.34 -14.52
N ALA A 221 -8.72 1.19 -15.16
CA ALA A 221 -7.78 0.73 -16.19
C ALA A 221 -8.39 0.99 -17.57
N ALA A 222 -7.58 1.46 -18.51
CA ALA A 222 -7.98 1.72 -19.89
C ALA A 222 -7.14 0.85 -20.85
N LEU A 223 -7.79 0.01 -21.64
CA LEU A 223 -7.15 -0.77 -22.70
C LEU A 223 -7.60 -0.26 -24.06
N ILE A 224 -6.65 0.23 -24.85
CA ILE A 224 -6.86 0.66 -26.22
C ILE A 224 -6.38 -0.45 -27.16
N THR A 225 -7.27 -0.98 -27.99
CA THR A 225 -6.95 -1.99 -29.02
C THR A 225 -7.09 -1.38 -30.40
N ILE A 226 -6.00 -1.38 -31.17
CA ILE A 226 -5.91 -0.77 -32.49
C ILE A 226 -5.70 -1.86 -33.54
N LYS A 227 -6.48 -1.82 -34.61
CA LYS A 227 -6.25 -2.61 -35.82
C LYS A 227 -5.93 -1.69 -36.98
N GLY A 228 -4.71 -1.81 -37.50
CA GLY A 228 -4.23 -1.12 -38.69
C GLY A 228 -4.57 -1.84 -39.99
N VAL A 229 -3.94 -1.39 -41.08
CA VAL A 229 -4.06 -1.97 -42.42
C VAL A 229 -2.69 -2.40 -42.91
N SER A 230 -2.52 -3.72 -43.10
CA SER A 230 -1.26 -4.31 -43.55
C SER A 230 -1.05 -4.24 -45.06
N ALA A 231 0.19 -3.97 -45.46
CA ALA A 231 0.65 -4.08 -46.84
C ALA A 231 2.15 -4.39 -46.86
N HIS A 232 2.62 -5.07 -47.90
CA HIS A 232 4.06 -5.25 -48.12
C HIS A 232 4.74 -3.85 -48.19
N PRO A 233 5.81 -3.59 -47.42
CA PRO A 233 6.42 -2.25 -47.33
C PRO A 233 6.77 -1.61 -48.69
N GLY A 234 7.23 -2.42 -49.66
CA GLY A 234 7.54 -1.96 -51.01
C GLY A 234 6.33 -1.47 -51.83
N PHE A 235 5.10 -1.77 -51.43
CA PHE A 235 3.86 -1.43 -52.14
C PHE A 235 2.84 -0.68 -51.27
N ALA A 236 3.29 -0.13 -50.14
CA ALA A 236 2.44 0.37 -49.07
C ALA A 236 1.90 1.80 -49.26
N LYS A 237 2.44 2.55 -50.21
CA LYS A 237 2.09 3.97 -50.44
C LYS A 237 0.58 4.15 -50.65
N GLY A 238 -0.05 4.91 -49.75
CA GLY A 238 -1.49 5.20 -49.79
C GLY A 238 -2.40 4.02 -49.42
N LYS A 239 -1.86 2.95 -48.83
CA LYS A 239 -2.62 1.74 -48.44
C LYS A 239 -2.41 1.33 -46.99
N MET A 240 -1.17 1.41 -46.50
CA MET A 240 -0.84 0.98 -45.15
C MET A 240 -1.24 2.03 -44.12
N GLU A 241 -1.90 1.58 -43.06
CA GLU A 241 -2.12 2.33 -41.83
C GLU A 241 -1.54 1.52 -40.67
N HIS A 242 -0.53 2.06 -40.00
CA HIS A 242 0.35 1.25 -39.15
C HIS A 242 -0.06 1.34 -37.68
N ALA A 243 -0.51 0.23 -37.07
CA ALA A 243 -1.06 0.22 -35.72
C ALA A 243 -0.10 0.81 -34.67
N ILE A 244 1.20 0.45 -34.70
CA ILE A 244 2.21 1.07 -33.81
C ILE A 244 2.27 2.60 -33.96
N LYS A 245 2.18 3.13 -35.19
CA LYS A 245 2.23 4.59 -35.40
C LYS A 245 0.98 5.29 -34.84
N ILE A 246 -0.17 4.63 -34.91
CA ILE A 246 -1.41 5.13 -34.32
C ILE A 246 -1.26 5.16 -32.79
N ALA A 247 -0.82 4.05 -32.19
CA ALA A 247 -0.58 3.96 -30.74
C ALA A 247 0.41 5.05 -30.25
N SER A 248 1.55 5.21 -30.93
CA SER A 248 2.53 6.26 -30.59
C SER A 248 1.96 7.67 -30.70
N ARG A 249 1.06 7.93 -31.67
CA ARG A 249 0.40 9.23 -31.80
C ARG A 249 -0.60 9.50 -30.66
N ILE A 250 -1.28 8.47 -30.17
CA ILE A 250 -2.15 8.60 -29.00
C ILE A 250 -1.31 8.97 -27.77
N VAL A 251 -0.21 8.25 -27.51
CA VAL A 251 0.69 8.53 -26.39
C VAL A 251 1.26 9.95 -26.47
N GLU A 252 1.75 10.37 -27.65
CA GLU A 252 2.33 11.71 -27.86
C GLU A 252 1.31 12.85 -27.67
N ARG A 253 0.01 12.56 -27.83
CA ARG A 253 -1.08 13.53 -27.66
C ARG A 253 -1.59 13.63 -26.22
N LEU A 254 -1.16 12.75 -25.30
CA LEU A 254 -1.49 12.88 -23.89
C LEU A 254 -0.95 14.21 -23.31
N PRO A 255 -1.63 14.84 -22.34
CA PRO A 255 -1.16 16.09 -21.75
C PRO A 255 0.15 15.89 -21.00
N LYS A 256 1.21 16.61 -21.40
CA LYS A 256 2.57 16.40 -20.88
C LYS A 256 2.86 17.07 -19.53
N ASN A 257 2.11 18.11 -19.18
CA ASN A 257 2.43 19.01 -18.05
C ASN A 257 1.34 19.08 -16.98
N THR A 258 0.18 18.47 -17.20
CA THR A 258 -1.02 18.70 -16.36
C THR A 258 -1.83 17.43 -16.08
N CYS A 259 -1.41 16.26 -16.57
CA CYS A 259 -2.17 15.01 -16.45
C CYS A 259 -1.24 13.77 -16.55
N SER A 260 -0.05 13.86 -15.96
CA SER A 260 0.93 12.76 -15.93
C SER A 260 1.54 12.64 -14.53
N PRO A 261 1.87 11.44 -14.04
CA PRO A 261 2.46 11.25 -12.71
C PRO A 261 3.70 12.11 -12.46
N GLU A 262 4.56 12.25 -13.46
CA GLU A 262 5.81 13.02 -13.39
C GLU A 262 5.63 14.55 -13.38
N THR A 263 4.39 15.05 -13.55
CA THR A 263 4.09 16.50 -13.58
C THR A 263 2.90 16.91 -12.71
N THR A 264 2.35 15.99 -11.92
CA THR A 264 1.17 16.25 -11.06
C THR A 264 1.48 15.93 -9.61
N ASP A 265 0.96 16.74 -8.69
CA ASP A 265 1.13 16.55 -7.25
C ASP A 265 -0.18 16.67 -6.47
N GLY A 266 -0.12 16.42 -5.16
CA GLY A 266 -1.26 16.60 -4.26
C GLY A 266 -2.53 15.89 -4.73
N ARG A 267 -3.55 16.67 -5.10
CA ARG A 267 -4.88 16.18 -5.53
C ARG A 267 -5.05 16.05 -7.04
N GLU A 268 -4.04 16.36 -7.83
CA GLU A 268 -4.14 16.34 -9.29
C GLU A 268 -4.12 14.89 -9.81
N GLY A 269 -5.20 14.45 -10.46
CA GLY A 269 -5.25 13.15 -11.12
C GLY A 269 -4.50 13.11 -12.46
N PHE A 270 -4.37 11.94 -13.07
CA PHE A 270 -3.59 11.75 -14.30
C PHE A 270 -4.11 10.63 -15.23
N LEU A 271 -3.60 10.64 -16.46
CA LEU A 271 -3.65 9.53 -17.42
C LEU A 271 -2.22 9.03 -17.62
N HIS A 272 -1.97 7.77 -17.27
CA HIS A 272 -0.61 7.22 -17.34
C HIS A 272 -0.56 5.97 -18.21
N PRO A 273 0.15 5.99 -19.35
CA PRO A 273 0.39 4.79 -20.15
C PRO A 273 1.35 3.85 -19.41
N THR A 274 0.94 2.59 -19.24
CA THR A 274 1.69 1.57 -18.49
C THR A 274 2.32 0.50 -19.36
N ASP A 275 1.73 0.18 -20.52
CA ASP A 275 2.29 -0.78 -21.47
C ASP A 275 1.90 -0.43 -22.91
N ILE A 276 2.81 -0.69 -23.85
CA ILE A 276 2.55 -0.59 -25.29
C ILE A 276 3.17 -1.78 -26.01
N SER A 277 2.36 -2.54 -26.72
CA SER A 277 2.80 -3.68 -27.51
C SER A 277 2.11 -3.70 -28.87
N GLY A 278 2.78 -4.24 -29.89
CA GLY A 278 2.15 -4.32 -31.19
C GLY A 278 3.04 -4.74 -32.34
N THR A 279 2.38 -4.92 -33.46
CA THR A 279 2.91 -5.17 -34.79
C THR A 279 2.30 -4.17 -35.76
N LEU A 280 2.61 -4.31 -37.05
CA LEU A 280 2.04 -3.45 -38.08
C LEU A 280 0.50 -3.47 -38.10
N GLU A 281 -0.10 -4.65 -37.97
CA GLU A 281 -1.55 -4.86 -38.12
C GLU A 281 -2.33 -4.62 -36.82
N SER A 282 -1.71 -4.83 -35.66
CA SER A 282 -2.41 -4.75 -34.37
C SER A 282 -1.51 -4.18 -33.29
N ALA A 283 -2.05 -3.29 -32.46
CA ALA A 283 -1.37 -2.76 -31.28
C ALA A 283 -2.33 -2.67 -30.09
N ALA A 284 -1.78 -2.82 -28.89
CA ALA A 284 -2.45 -2.63 -27.63
C ALA A 284 -1.71 -1.55 -26.82
N LEU A 285 -2.46 -0.66 -26.18
CA LEU A 285 -1.94 0.37 -25.30
C LEU A 285 -2.76 0.33 -24.00
N SER A 286 -2.08 0.04 -22.90
CA SER A 286 -2.66 0.03 -21.56
C SER A 286 -2.37 1.35 -20.88
N LEU A 287 -3.37 1.92 -20.22
CA LEU A 287 -3.22 3.08 -19.35
C LEU A 287 -3.93 2.84 -18.02
N ILE A 288 -3.55 3.62 -17.03
CA ILE A 288 -4.28 3.81 -15.79
C ILE A 288 -4.83 5.23 -15.72
N VAL A 289 -6.07 5.35 -15.24
CA VAL A 289 -6.77 6.62 -15.00
C VAL A 289 -6.87 6.81 -13.49
N ARG A 290 -6.46 7.97 -12.98
CA ARG A 290 -6.47 8.29 -11.56
C ARG A 290 -7.08 9.66 -11.32
N ASP A 291 -7.98 9.75 -10.36
CA ASP A 291 -8.47 11.02 -9.81
C ASP A 291 -9.07 10.80 -8.42
N PHE A 292 -9.06 11.80 -7.55
CA PHE A 292 -9.70 11.71 -6.23
C PHE A 292 -11.23 11.69 -6.30
N THR A 293 -11.79 12.12 -7.43
CA THR A 293 -13.23 12.24 -7.65
C THR A 293 -13.68 11.38 -8.83
N GLU A 294 -14.88 10.80 -8.74
CA GLU A 294 -15.47 10.07 -9.85
C GLU A 294 -15.72 10.98 -11.07
N THR A 295 -16.08 12.25 -10.83
CA THR A 295 -16.19 13.25 -11.90
C THR A 295 -14.87 13.45 -12.63
N GLY A 296 -13.76 13.61 -11.91
CA GLY A 296 -12.44 13.79 -12.50
C GLY A 296 -11.89 12.55 -13.20
N LEU A 297 -12.34 11.34 -12.84
CA LEU A 297 -12.10 10.12 -13.61
C LEU A 297 -12.84 10.17 -14.95
N ILE A 298 -14.15 10.43 -14.93
CA ILE A 298 -15.00 10.51 -16.13
C ILE A 298 -14.48 11.57 -17.10
N GLU A 299 -14.04 12.73 -16.60
CA GLU A 299 -13.45 13.79 -17.41
C GLU A 299 -12.16 13.34 -18.12
N LYS A 300 -11.30 12.57 -17.43
CA LYS A 300 -10.06 12.04 -18.02
C LYS A 300 -10.32 10.92 -19.02
N GLU A 301 -11.31 10.07 -18.76
CA GLU A 301 -11.75 9.06 -19.73
C GLU A 301 -12.30 9.70 -21.00
N ALA A 302 -13.10 10.77 -20.85
CA ALA A 302 -13.58 11.57 -21.97
C ALA A 302 -12.42 12.20 -22.75
N LEU A 303 -11.43 12.79 -22.05
CA LEU A 303 -10.23 13.33 -22.67
C LEU A 303 -9.45 12.26 -23.45
N LEU A 304 -9.27 11.06 -22.88
CA LEU A 304 -8.60 9.96 -23.56
C LEU A 304 -9.36 9.54 -24.83
N ASN A 305 -10.69 9.42 -24.75
CA ASN A 305 -11.54 9.10 -25.89
C ASN A 305 -11.45 10.18 -26.98
N ASP A 306 -11.43 11.46 -26.60
CA ASP A 306 -11.31 12.59 -27.52
C ASP A 306 -9.96 12.56 -28.27
N ILE A 307 -8.86 12.28 -27.55
CA ILE A 307 -7.53 12.09 -28.15
C ILE A 307 -7.54 10.94 -29.15
N ILE A 308 -8.15 9.80 -28.80
CA ILE A 308 -8.27 8.66 -29.71
C ILE A 308 -9.04 9.05 -30.97
N ARG A 309 -10.21 9.70 -30.83
CA ARG A 309 -11.03 10.12 -31.97
C ARG A 309 -10.26 11.05 -32.90
N ASP A 310 -9.57 12.04 -32.34
CA ASP A 310 -8.75 12.99 -33.09
C ASP A 310 -7.64 12.27 -33.88
N VAL A 311 -6.88 11.39 -33.24
CA VAL A 311 -5.79 10.65 -33.90
C VAL A 311 -6.33 9.78 -35.03
N MET A 312 -7.46 9.12 -34.82
CA MET A 312 -8.06 8.21 -35.81
C MET A 312 -8.58 8.93 -37.06
N THR A 313 -8.76 10.25 -37.05
CA THR A 313 -9.15 11.02 -38.26
C THR A 313 -8.11 10.90 -39.38
N ASP A 314 -6.84 10.70 -39.04
CA ASP A 314 -5.73 10.51 -39.99
C ASP A 314 -5.63 9.06 -40.53
N PHE A 315 -6.43 8.13 -40.00
CA PHE A 315 -6.36 6.68 -40.28
C PHE A 315 -7.75 6.09 -40.57
N PRO A 316 -8.40 6.50 -41.68
CA PRO A 316 -9.80 6.18 -41.97
C PRO A 316 -10.10 4.70 -42.23
N HIS A 317 -9.08 3.85 -42.44
CA HIS A 317 -9.25 2.42 -42.68
C HIS A 317 -8.89 1.55 -41.47
N SER A 318 -8.42 2.15 -40.38
CA SER A 318 -8.08 1.49 -39.13
C SER A 318 -9.26 1.53 -38.16
N THR A 319 -9.25 0.64 -37.16
CA THR A 319 -10.24 0.65 -36.07
C THR A 319 -9.54 0.75 -34.73
N CYS A 320 -10.20 1.38 -33.77
CA CYS A 320 -9.71 1.54 -32.40
C CYS A 320 -10.86 1.31 -31.42
N GLY A 321 -10.66 0.43 -30.44
CA GLY A 321 -11.58 0.21 -29.33
C GLY A 321 -10.95 0.68 -28.02
N LEU A 322 -11.74 1.31 -27.16
CA LEU A 322 -11.37 1.68 -25.79
C LEU A 322 -12.23 0.85 -24.82
N GLU A 323 -11.58 0.10 -23.94
CA GLU A 323 -12.22 -0.60 -22.84
C GLU A 323 -11.78 0.03 -21.52
N ILE A 324 -12.74 0.47 -20.70
CA ILE A 324 -12.51 0.98 -19.36
C ILE A 324 -13.00 -0.04 -18.34
N ARG A 325 -12.19 -0.34 -17.32
CA ARG A 325 -12.52 -1.25 -16.23
C ARG A 325 -12.25 -0.60 -14.87
N PRO A 326 -13.23 -0.54 -13.96
CA PRO A 326 -13.00 -0.14 -12.58
C PRO A 326 -11.97 -0.99 -11.85
N GLN A 327 -11.08 -0.35 -11.09
CA GLN A 327 -10.12 -1.01 -10.21
C GLN A 327 -10.50 -0.83 -8.73
N TYR A 328 -10.51 0.42 -8.25
CA TYR A 328 -10.93 0.77 -6.89
C TYR A 328 -11.50 2.20 -6.85
N ARG A 329 -12.05 2.59 -5.70
CA ARG A 329 -12.69 3.88 -5.48
C ARG A 329 -12.17 4.54 -4.21
N ASN A 330 -12.28 5.87 -4.17
CA ASN A 330 -11.81 6.68 -3.05
C ASN A 330 -12.51 6.31 -1.75
N MET A 331 -11.74 5.77 -0.80
CA MET A 331 -12.26 5.26 0.47
C MET A 331 -12.98 6.33 1.32
N LYS A 332 -12.68 7.61 1.06
CA LYS A 332 -13.30 8.74 1.74
C LYS A 332 -14.82 8.71 1.70
N GLU A 333 -15.40 8.23 0.59
CA GLU A 333 -16.87 8.11 0.43
C GLU A 333 -17.53 7.20 1.48
N VAL A 334 -16.79 6.22 1.98
CA VAL A 334 -17.23 5.28 3.01
C VAL A 334 -16.79 5.77 4.39
N VAL A 335 -15.52 6.15 4.54
CA VAL A 335 -14.93 6.55 5.83
C VAL A 335 -15.63 7.80 6.40
N ASP A 336 -16.02 8.77 5.58
CA ASP A 336 -16.71 9.99 6.05
C ASP A 336 -18.09 9.72 6.68
N ARG A 337 -18.66 8.52 6.49
CA ARG A 337 -19.92 8.10 7.14
C ARG A 337 -19.72 7.67 8.59
N HIS A 338 -18.46 7.48 9.01
CA HIS A 338 -18.04 6.98 10.31
C HIS A 338 -16.92 7.87 10.88
N PRO A 339 -17.22 9.16 11.18
CA PRO A 339 -16.21 10.12 11.60
C PRO A 339 -15.43 9.69 12.85
N GLU A 340 -16.04 8.86 13.71
CA GLU A 340 -15.41 8.29 14.90
C GLU A 340 -14.13 7.50 14.58
N VAL A 341 -14.05 6.85 13.43
CA VAL A 341 -12.89 6.03 13.00
C VAL A 341 -11.65 6.90 12.90
N ILE A 342 -11.77 8.04 12.23
CA ILE A 342 -10.67 9.00 12.08
C ILE A 342 -10.41 9.75 13.38
N ASP A 343 -11.47 10.19 14.08
CA ASP A 343 -11.31 10.95 15.32
C ASP A 343 -10.57 10.15 16.40
N HIS A 344 -10.85 8.85 16.50
CA HIS A 344 -10.20 7.96 17.46
C HIS A 344 -8.73 7.71 17.10
N ALA A 345 -8.42 7.50 15.82
CA ALA A 345 -7.04 7.32 15.38
C ALA A 345 -6.20 8.60 15.52
N MET A 346 -6.75 9.77 15.17
CA MET A 346 -6.10 11.07 15.40
C MET A 346 -5.81 11.31 16.89
N GLU A 347 -6.72 10.93 17.78
CA GLU A 347 -6.50 11.00 19.23
C GLU A 347 -5.44 9.98 19.70
N ALA A 348 -5.44 8.76 19.15
CA ALA A 348 -4.44 7.74 19.46
C ALA A 348 -3.03 8.21 19.14
N ILE A 349 -2.85 8.84 17.97
CA ILE A 349 -1.58 9.44 17.54
C ILE A 349 -1.12 10.52 18.53
N ARG A 350 -2.04 11.40 18.98
CA ARG A 350 -1.72 12.41 20.02
C ARG A 350 -1.27 11.76 21.32
N ARG A 351 -1.97 10.71 21.78
CA ARG A 351 -1.61 9.99 23.01
C ARG A 351 -0.28 9.25 22.90
N ALA A 352 0.09 8.81 21.69
CA ALA A 352 1.39 8.21 21.40
C ALA A 352 2.57 9.22 21.41
N GLY A 353 2.27 10.53 21.57
CA GLY A 353 3.25 11.60 21.66
C GLY A 353 3.55 12.32 20.34
N LEU A 354 2.73 12.09 19.30
CA LEU A 354 2.94 12.64 17.96
C LEU A 354 1.91 13.74 17.64
N THR A 355 2.22 14.56 16.64
CA THR A 355 1.24 15.51 16.08
C THR A 355 0.55 14.85 14.90
N PRO A 356 -0.77 14.65 14.93
CA PRO A 356 -1.44 13.92 13.86
C PRO A 356 -1.59 14.79 12.61
N VAL A 357 -1.31 14.19 11.45
CA VAL A 357 -1.40 14.81 10.14
C VAL A 357 -2.34 13.98 9.27
N LYS A 358 -3.37 14.62 8.71
CA LYS A 358 -4.26 13.96 7.75
C LYS A 358 -3.70 14.12 6.34
N GLY A 359 -3.47 13.01 5.66
CA GLY A 359 -2.97 12.94 4.29
C GLY A 359 -3.96 12.30 3.32
N SER A 360 -3.57 12.28 2.04
CA SER A 360 -4.30 11.63 0.96
C SER A 360 -3.33 10.74 0.18
N ILE A 361 -3.77 9.55 -0.23
CA ILE A 361 -2.95 8.57 -0.95
C ILE A 361 -3.13 8.79 -2.45
N ARG A 362 -2.04 9.04 -3.18
CA ARG A 362 -2.01 9.12 -4.65
C ARG A 362 -1.95 7.73 -5.29
N GLY A 363 -2.78 6.82 -4.80
CA GLY A 363 -2.82 5.40 -5.16
C GLY A 363 -4.08 4.76 -4.58
N GLY A 364 -4.03 3.46 -4.35
CA GLY A 364 -5.06 2.70 -3.63
C GLY A 364 -4.37 1.79 -2.64
N THR A 365 -5.10 1.41 -1.60
CA THR A 365 -4.64 0.48 -0.57
C THR A 365 -5.67 -0.63 -0.40
N ASP A 366 -5.30 -1.72 0.26
CA ASP A 366 -6.26 -2.70 0.75
C ASP A 366 -7.40 -2.05 1.56
N GLY A 367 -7.10 -1.01 2.36
CA GLY A 367 -8.09 -0.23 3.11
C GLY A 367 -9.17 0.41 2.22
N SER A 368 -8.79 0.89 1.03
CA SER A 368 -9.76 1.45 0.09
C SER A 368 -10.74 0.43 -0.45
N ARG A 369 -10.27 -0.78 -0.74
CA ARG A 369 -11.11 -1.88 -1.21
C ARG A 369 -11.97 -2.45 -0.09
N LEU A 370 -11.41 -2.67 1.10
CA LEU A 370 -12.14 -3.11 2.30
C LEU A 370 -13.30 -2.18 2.63
N SER A 371 -13.08 -0.86 2.52
CA SER A 371 -14.11 0.16 2.73
C SER A 371 -15.31 -0.07 1.82
N PHE A 372 -15.10 -0.27 0.51
CA PHE A 372 -16.19 -0.58 -0.43
C PHE A 372 -16.77 -1.99 -0.29
N MET A 373 -16.06 -2.92 0.36
CA MET A 373 -16.58 -4.23 0.74
C MET A 373 -17.42 -4.20 2.04
N GLY A 374 -17.54 -3.04 2.68
CA GLY A 374 -18.37 -2.82 3.87
C GLY A 374 -17.61 -2.73 5.18
N LEU A 375 -16.27 -2.57 5.15
CA LEU A 375 -15.42 -2.44 6.32
C LEU A 375 -14.62 -1.11 6.22
N PRO A 376 -15.12 0.01 6.76
CA PRO A 376 -14.42 1.29 6.73
C PRO A 376 -13.01 1.17 7.31
N CYS A 377 -12.00 1.50 6.50
CA CYS A 377 -10.61 1.16 6.78
C CYS A 377 -9.66 2.26 6.30
N PRO A 378 -9.38 3.29 7.11
CA PRO A 378 -8.30 4.26 6.83
C PRO A 378 -6.92 3.64 7.06
N ASN A 379 -5.90 4.37 6.64
CA ASN A 379 -4.51 3.98 6.78
C ASN A 379 -3.80 4.77 7.89
N ILE A 380 -3.02 4.09 8.73
CA ILE A 380 -2.18 4.66 9.78
C ILE A 380 -0.71 4.40 9.42
N PHE A 381 0.16 5.35 9.74
CA PHE A 381 1.60 5.21 9.56
C PHE A 381 2.22 3.95 10.18
N ALA A 382 3.31 3.48 9.57
CA ALA A 382 4.24 2.43 10.01
C ALA A 382 5.72 2.92 9.99
N GLY A 383 5.99 4.18 9.62
CA GLY A 383 7.35 4.77 9.66
C GLY A 383 8.28 4.31 8.55
N GLU A 384 7.74 3.58 7.59
CA GLU A 384 8.39 3.08 6.39
C GLU A 384 8.61 4.23 5.40
N HIS A 385 9.71 4.22 4.64
CA HIS A 385 10.04 5.26 3.66
C HIS A 385 10.77 4.68 2.45
N ALA A 386 10.69 5.41 1.32
CA ALA A 386 11.35 5.06 0.06
C ALA A 386 11.00 3.65 -0.42
N PHE A 387 9.69 3.34 -0.41
CA PHE A 387 9.11 2.05 -0.77
C PHE A 387 9.63 1.51 -2.10
N HIS A 388 9.59 0.19 -2.24
CA HIS A 388 9.84 -0.52 -3.51
C HIS A 388 11.24 -0.29 -4.09
N SER A 389 12.20 0.13 -3.26
CA SER A 389 13.52 0.56 -3.70
C SER A 389 14.65 -0.01 -2.84
N ARG A 390 15.87 0.02 -3.38
CA ARG A 390 17.09 -0.35 -2.63
C ARG A 390 17.44 0.64 -1.52
N THR A 391 16.85 1.82 -1.57
CA THR A 391 17.03 2.91 -0.61
C THR A 391 15.94 2.94 0.45
N GLU A 392 15.09 1.90 0.53
CA GLU A 392 14.06 1.75 1.55
C GLU A 392 14.63 1.73 2.97
N TRP A 393 13.95 2.41 3.89
CA TRP A 393 14.34 2.50 5.29
C TRP A 393 13.14 2.68 6.22
N VAL A 394 13.35 2.40 7.50
CA VAL A 394 12.38 2.62 8.59
C VAL A 394 13.11 3.03 9.86
N SER A 395 12.48 3.85 10.68
CA SER A 395 13.01 4.22 12.00
C SER A 395 12.48 3.30 13.09
N VAL A 396 13.36 2.84 13.98
CA VAL A 396 12.96 2.06 15.17
C VAL A 396 11.96 2.84 16.01
N GLN A 397 12.21 4.13 16.23
CA GLN A 397 11.39 4.97 17.10
C GLN A 397 10.02 5.26 16.48
N ASP A 398 9.93 5.29 15.16
CA ASP A 398 8.65 5.46 14.46
C ASP A 398 7.82 4.17 14.56
N MET A 399 8.42 2.99 14.38
CA MET A 399 7.72 1.72 14.63
C MET A 399 7.23 1.61 16.08
N GLU A 400 8.05 1.98 17.06
CA GLU A 400 7.61 2.03 18.46
C GLU A 400 6.45 3.02 18.67
N ALA A 401 6.41 4.13 17.92
CA ALA A 401 5.32 5.09 17.97
C ALA A 401 4.04 4.56 17.32
N ALA A 402 4.14 3.78 16.24
CA ALA A 402 3.02 3.07 15.64
C ALA A 402 2.44 2.04 16.62
N VAL A 403 3.28 1.25 17.31
CA VAL A 403 2.85 0.34 18.39
C VAL A 403 2.07 1.09 19.47
N ARG A 404 2.60 2.22 19.97
CA ARG A 404 1.90 3.06 20.96
C ARG A 404 0.55 3.55 20.41
N THR A 405 0.48 3.94 19.14
CA THR A 405 -0.74 4.39 18.48
C THR A 405 -1.78 3.28 18.43
N ILE A 406 -1.42 2.06 18.00
CA ILE A 406 -2.32 0.89 17.96
C ILE A 406 -2.88 0.59 19.36
N VAL A 407 -2.03 0.57 20.39
CA VAL A 407 -2.43 0.32 21.78
C VAL A 407 -3.37 1.40 22.30
N HIS A 408 -3.09 2.68 22.02
CA HIS A 408 -3.98 3.77 22.41
C HIS A 408 -5.31 3.74 21.67
N LEU A 409 -5.31 3.41 20.38
CA LEU A 409 -6.53 3.30 19.59
C LEU A 409 -7.44 2.20 20.13
N ALA A 410 -6.89 1.02 20.43
CA ALA A 410 -7.62 -0.07 21.09
C ALA A 410 -8.27 0.36 22.41
N ALA A 411 -7.55 1.15 23.22
CA ALA A 411 -8.07 1.68 24.48
C ALA A 411 -9.16 2.75 24.28
N ILE A 412 -8.98 3.65 23.31
CA ILE A 412 -9.93 4.73 23.02
C ILE A 412 -11.28 4.16 22.59
N TRP A 413 -11.30 3.13 21.75
CA TRP A 413 -12.55 2.46 21.37
C TRP A 413 -13.32 1.94 22.60
N GLU A 414 -12.62 1.40 23.59
CA GLU A 414 -13.24 0.97 24.85
C GLU A 414 -13.70 2.14 25.73
N GLU A 415 -12.90 3.20 25.82
CA GLU A 415 -13.24 4.39 26.61
C GLU A 415 -14.52 5.07 26.10
N ARG A 416 -14.75 5.04 24.79
CA ARG A 416 -15.86 5.70 24.08
C ARG A 416 -17.10 4.82 23.93
N ALA A 417 -16.99 3.52 24.21
CA ALA A 417 -18.09 2.57 24.26
C ALA A 417 -18.95 2.69 25.53
#